data_AF-A0A195CUI4-F1
#
_entry.id   AF-A0A195CUI4-F1
#
_cell.length_a   1.000
_cell.length_b   1.000
_cell.length_c   1.000
_cell.angle_alpha   90.00
_cell.angle_beta   90.00
_cell.angle_gamma   90.00
#
_symmetry.space_group_name_H-M   'P 1'
#
loop_
_entity.id
_entity.type
_entity.pdbx_description
1 polymer ?
#
loop_
_entity_poly.entity_id
_entity_poly.type
_entity_poly.pdbx_seq_one_letter_code
_entity_poly.pdbx_strand_id
1 'polypeptide(L)'
;MDYKARRRYTAVADVNELNNDYPHDIQIYDVPPVGEISLEEFQELGFDRLKVLRLVETTNCRSDLKTQEDRKKAFADCLKSDGLKYYSNLLYADGSNPQSEEHSQIRKKDHISHFILRLVYCHDVEKTMWFLNQEVEFFKLRFSSLDKKGIEYLLSISNMDCIPISQDEKFELKEELTLSSGKVTNIDIADVYKVPFEKVIDLIKGRKVYLKAGMAYITHMDLSSVFVSYFKENLVAGLENAKILYDNISDDERLTKYLTGLPSAFSGMTRVVWSTTTTPIDKLNDLSKTSYPLCMRTLHEALNTNSHLKNSGRMQYGLFLKGIGVTLEDALRFWRDAFSKKADGVVFEKKYAYSIRHYFGKEGKHTNYTPYGCQKVISSSVGPGEYHGCPFRHMDRDSLCQKLTSFGVFASNMTEILDLAKDGQYHLACAKYFEVMHNKPASKPLLHPNAYFAESRAILTDDDGKDVDNKEKFSQSTVGTPGSLSSRRSDKYSTPSGNTESFGTPKRNDRYATPTRNKDTVDTPLSKDRRMSYLTPKRNKMTPVNIVEMLNDDDFTEFIDVDMDQS
;
A
#
# COMPACT_ATOMS: atom_id res chain seq x y z
N MET A 1 -27.00 61.88 11.03
CA MET A 1 -27.28 60.71 10.17
C MET A 1 -27.38 61.23 8.75
N ASP A 2 -26.54 60.73 7.84
CA ASP A 2 -26.86 60.64 6.42
C ASP A 2 -25.85 59.70 5.76
N TYR A 3 -26.37 58.61 5.21
CA TYR A 3 -25.63 57.55 4.53
C TYR A 3 -25.17 58.02 3.14
N LYS A 4 -23.87 57.88 2.83
CA LYS A 4 -23.38 57.88 1.43
C LYS A 4 -22.76 56.52 1.10
N ALA A 5 -23.38 55.84 0.14
CA ALA A 5 -22.97 54.55 -0.39
C ALA A 5 -21.59 54.62 -1.09
N ARG A 6 -20.67 53.74 -0.70
CA ARG A 6 -19.40 53.50 -1.42
C ARG A 6 -19.67 52.64 -2.66
N ARG A 7 -19.43 53.21 -3.84
CA ARG A 7 -19.39 52.47 -5.12
C ARG A 7 -18.34 51.36 -5.05
N ARG A 8 -18.74 50.13 -5.36
CA ARG A 8 -17.83 49.02 -5.64
C ARG A 8 -17.15 49.29 -6.98
N TYR A 9 -15.82 49.34 -6.98
CA TYR A 9 -15.03 49.17 -8.20
C TYR A 9 -15.06 47.69 -8.57
N THR A 10 -15.79 47.33 -9.61
CA THR A 10 -15.61 46.06 -10.32
C THR A 10 -14.37 46.20 -11.18
N ALA A 11 -13.25 45.63 -10.75
CA ALA A 11 -12.15 45.30 -11.63
C ALA A 11 -12.66 44.19 -12.57
N VAL A 12 -12.79 44.51 -13.85
CA VAL A 12 -12.94 43.51 -14.90
C VAL A 12 -11.62 42.75 -14.91
N ALA A 13 -11.64 41.49 -14.50
CA ALA A 13 -10.49 40.62 -14.62
C ALA A 13 -10.16 40.50 -16.11
N ASP A 14 -8.93 40.89 -16.45
CA ASP A 14 -8.38 40.74 -17.78
C ASP A 14 -8.30 39.25 -18.10
N VAL A 15 -9.10 38.80 -19.06
CA VAL A 15 -9.08 37.42 -19.56
C VAL A 15 -7.99 37.38 -20.62
N ASN A 16 -6.73 37.33 -20.21
CA ASN A 16 -5.58 37.04 -21.08
C ASN A 16 -4.32 36.77 -20.23
N GLU A 17 -4.17 35.52 -19.79
CA GLU A 17 -2.91 34.77 -19.60
C GLU A 17 -3.27 33.44 -18.92
N LEU A 18 -3.36 32.35 -19.69
CA LEU A 18 -3.30 31.00 -19.12
C LEU A 18 -1.87 30.81 -18.62
N ASN A 19 -1.56 31.31 -17.42
CA ASN A 19 -0.35 30.94 -16.71
C ASN A 19 -0.38 29.43 -16.52
N ASN A 20 0.49 28.73 -17.23
CA ASN A 20 0.67 27.31 -17.04
C ASN A 20 1.46 27.09 -15.76
N ASP A 21 0.77 27.15 -14.61
CA ASP A 21 1.36 26.99 -13.27
C ASP A 21 2.10 25.65 -13.11
N TYR A 22 1.86 24.70 -14.01
CA TYR A 22 2.42 23.36 -14.01
C TYR A 22 2.98 22.98 -15.39
N PRO A 23 4.10 23.58 -15.83
CA PRO A 23 4.60 23.45 -17.19
C PRO A 23 5.10 22.04 -17.53
N HIS A 24 5.54 21.27 -16.54
CA HIS A 24 6.23 19.98 -16.75
C HIS A 24 5.75 18.87 -15.81
N ASP A 25 5.85 17.61 -16.26
CA ASP A 25 5.40 16.43 -15.51
C ASP A 25 6.30 16.06 -14.33
N ILE A 26 7.51 16.63 -14.26
CA ILE A 26 8.41 16.58 -13.11
C ILE A 26 8.48 17.95 -12.48
N GLN A 27 8.33 17.98 -11.15
CA GLN A 27 8.43 19.17 -10.32
C GLN A 27 9.54 18.99 -9.29
N ILE A 28 10.18 20.09 -8.91
CA ILE A 28 11.15 20.14 -7.81
C ILE A 28 10.46 20.48 -6.48
N TYR A 29 9.22 20.96 -6.51
CA TYR A 29 8.39 21.29 -5.33
C TYR A 29 9.04 22.37 -4.45
N ASP A 30 9.55 23.41 -5.11
CA ASP A 30 10.21 24.59 -4.55
C ASP A 30 9.22 25.62 -4.00
N VAL A 31 8.09 25.83 -4.68
CA VAL A 31 7.06 26.80 -4.29
C VAL A 31 5.86 26.09 -3.67
N PRO A 32 5.39 26.46 -2.45
CA PRO A 32 4.17 25.89 -1.88
C PRO A 32 2.92 26.14 -2.73
N PRO A 33 1.98 25.18 -2.82
CA PRO A 33 0.75 25.37 -3.58
C PRO A 33 -0.13 26.46 -2.94
N VAL A 34 -0.65 27.35 -3.78
CA VAL A 34 -1.56 28.44 -3.37
C VAL A 34 -2.96 28.12 -3.86
N GLY A 35 -3.95 28.33 -2.98
CA GLY A 35 -5.36 28.13 -3.30
C GLY A 35 -6.12 27.45 -2.16
N GLU A 36 -7.40 27.22 -2.39
CA GLU A 36 -8.29 26.55 -1.45
C GLU A 36 -8.63 25.15 -1.96
N ILE A 37 -8.64 24.17 -1.06
CA ILE A 37 -9.14 22.81 -1.32
C ILE A 37 -10.05 22.38 -0.19
N SER A 38 -10.96 21.44 -0.46
CA SER A 38 -11.79 20.88 0.59
C SER A 38 -10.96 20.03 1.55
N LEU A 39 -11.42 19.89 2.80
CA LEU A 39 -10.74 19.00 3.77
C LEU A 39 -10.78 17.54 3.30
N GLU A 40 -11.84 17.11 2.62
CA GLU A 40 -11.95 15.77 2.04
C GLU A 40 -10.87 15.55 0.98
N GLU A 41 -10.73 16.47 0.04
CA GLU A 41 -9.70 16.40 -1.00
C GLU A 41 -8.28 16.44 -0.39
N PHE A 42 -8.04 17.27 0.62
CA PHE A 42 -6.77 17.28 1.37
C PHE A 42 -6.46 15.89 1.96
N GLN A 43 -7.45 15.24 2.57
CA GLN A 43 -7.29 13.92 3.18
C GLN A 43 -7.08 12.83 2.12
N GLU A 44 -7.83 12.87 1.02
CA GLU A 44 -7.68 11.92 -0.08
C GLU A 44 -6.30 12.03 -0.73
N LEU A 45 -5.84 13.24 -1.06
CA LEU A 45 -4.55 13.47 -1.71
C LEU A 45 -3.37 13.00 -0.84
N GLY A 46 -3.40 13.31 0.46
CA GLY A 46 -2.36 12.86 1.38
C GLY A 46 -2.36 11.33 1.53
N PHE A 47 -3.52 10.71 1.63
CA PHE A 47 -3.65 9.26 1.73
C PHE A 47 -3.20 8.54 0.46
N ASP A 48 -3.63 9.01 -0.71
CA ASP A 48 -3.23 8.47 -2.00
C ASP A 48 -1.71 8.53 -2.19
N ARG A 49 -1.07 9.65 -1.87
CA ARG A 49 0.39 9.76 -2.00
C ARG A 49 1.11 8.86 -1.01
N LEU A 50 0.63 8.75 0.24
CA LEU A 50 1.21 7.80 1.19
C LEU A 50 1.17 6.37 0.64
N LYS A 51 0.06 6.00 -0.01
CA LYS A 51 -0.08 4.71 -0.68
C LYS A 51 0.94 4.52 -1.80
N VAL A 52 1.14 5.53 -2.64
CA VAL A 52 2.19 5.51 -3.67
C VAL A 52 3.56 5.24 -3.07
N LEU A 53 3.96 5.99 -2.04
CA LEU A 53 5.29 5.87 -1.43
C LEU A 53 5.50 4.50 -0.75
N ARG A 54 4.45 3.91 -0.18
CA ARG A 54 4.50 2.53 0.36
C ARG A 54 4.62 1.46 -0.74
N LEU A 55 3.98 1.68 -1.88
CA LEU A 55 4.14 0.81 -3.05
C LEU A 55 5.55 0.93 -3.64
N VAL A 56 6.15 2.14 -3.65
CA VAL A 56 7.56 2.35 -4.02
C VAL A 56 8.49 1.55 -3.10
N GLU A 57 8.32 1.69 -1.79
CA GLU A 57 9.09 0.92 -0.79
C GLU A 57 9.01 -0.58 -1.03
N THR A 58 7.79 -1.11 -1.16
CA THR A 58 7.55 -2.54 -1.36
C THR A 58 8.17 -3.04 -2.67
N THR A 59 8.05 -2.26 -3.74
CA THR A 59 8.58 -2.63 -5.05
C THR A 59 10.11 -2.60 -5.08
N ASN A 60 10.73 -1.68 -4.35
CA ASN A 60 12.18 -1.58 -4.26
C ASN A 60 12.82 -2.72 -3.45
N CYS A 61 12.09 -3.28 -2.48
CA CYS A 61 12.55 -4.44 -1.70
C CYS A 61 12.43 -5.78 -2.45
N ARG A 62 11.80 -5.81 -3.63
CA ARG A 62 11.60 -7.04 -4.39
C ARG A 62 12.87 -7.50 -5.11
N SER A 63 13.39 -8.65 -4.68
CA SER A 63 14.61 -9.28 -5.20
C SER A 63 14.48 -9.82 -6.62
N ASP A 64 13.25 -10.17 -7.05
CA ASP A 64 12.96 -10.72 -8.38
C ASP A 64 13.06 -9.67 -9.49
N LEU A 65 12.89 -8.39 -9.14
CA LEU A 65 12.93 -7.26 -10.07
C LEU A 65 14.38 -6.76 -10.21
N LYS A 66 15.09 -7.35 -11.17
CA LYS A 66 16.52 -7.11 -11.39
C LYS A 66 16.81 -5.76 -12.06
N THR A 67 15.96 -5.34 -13.00
CA THR A 67 16.16 -4.09 -13.73
C THR A 67 15.26 -2.97 -13.21
N GLN A 68 15.66 -1.73 -13.46
CA GLN A 68 14.85 -0.56 -13.12
C GLN A 68 13.51 -0.55 -13.90
N GLU A 69 13.51 -1.07 -15.14
CA GLU A 69 12.29 -1.13 -15.96
C GLU A 69 11.31 -2.18 -15.43
N ASP A 70 11.80 -3.34 -14.98
CA ASP A 70 10.96 -4.36 -14.34
C ASP A 70 10.29 -3.80 -13.06
N ARG A 71 11.05 -3.06 -12.24
CA ARG A 71 10.52 -2.38 -11.05
C ARG A 71 9.45 -1.37 -11.41
N LYS A 72 9.71 -0.54 -12.42
CA LYS A 72 8.78 0.50 -12.88
C LYS A 72 7.48 -0.11 -13.40
N LYS A 73 7.56 -1.16 -14.20
CA LYS A 73 6.38 -1.88 -14.71
C LYS A 73 5.56 -2.51 -13.58
N ALA A 74 6.19 -3.24 -12.67
CA ALA A 74 5.52 -3.85 -11.52
C ALA A 74 4.83 -2.80 -10.64
N PHE A 75 5.51 -1.67 -10.40
CA PHE A 75 4.96 -0.54 -9.67
C PHE A 75 3.73 0.06 -10.38
N ALA A 76 3.80 0.27 -11.70
CA ALA A 76 2.68 0.77 -12.49
C ALA A 76 1.45 -0.15 -12.45
N ASP A 77 1.66 -1.46 -12.54
CA ASP A 77 0.59 -2.45 -12.45
C ASP A 77 -0.08 -2.42 -11.07
N CYS A 78 0.70 -2.26 -10.00
CA CYS A 78 0.17 -2.05 -8.66
C CYS A 78 -0.67 -0.77 -8.58
N LEU A 79 -0.17 0.37 -9.04
CA LEU A 79 -0.90 1.65 -9.06
C LEU A 79 -2.25 1.55 -9.76
N LYS A 80 -2.29 0.90 -10.94
CA LYS A 80 -3.54 0.69 -11.69
C LYS A 80 -4.54 -0.18 -10.94
N SER A 81 -4.07 -1.28 -10.34
CA SER A 81 -4.92 -2.19 -9.56
C SER A 81 -5.52 -1.51 -8.32
N ASP A 82 -4.83 -0.50 -7.81
CA ASP A 82 -5.18 0.22 -6.59
C ASP A 82 -5.99 1.50 -6.80
N GLY A 83 -6.39 1.78 -8.05
CA GLY A 83 -7.20 2.96 -8.42
C GLY A 83 -6.38 4.23 -8.65
N LEU A 84 -5.06 4.19 -8.48
CA LEU A 84 -4.14 5.34 -8.58
C LEU A 84 -3.68 5.59 -10.02
N LYS A 85 -4.63 5.60 -10.97
CA LYS A 85 -4.33 5.69 -12.41
C LYS A 85 -3.52 6.95 -12.78
N TYR A 86 -3.79 8.07 -12.12
CA TYR A 86 -3.09 9.33 -12.43
C TYR A 86 -1.60 9.28 -12.07
N TYR A 87 -1.21 8.59 -10.99
CA TYR A 87 0.20 8.37 -10.68
C TYR A 87 0.86 7.41 -11.69
N SER A 88 0.12 6.43 -12.22
CA SER A 88 0.63 5.60 -13.32
C SER A 88 0.86 6.43 -14.59
N ASN A 89 0.05 7.46 -14.84
CA ASN A 89 0.25 8.37 -15.98
C ASN A 89 1.49 9.26 -15.76
N LEU A 90 1.64 9.83 -14.56
CA LEU A 90 2.84 10.61 -14.18
C LEU A 90 4.12 9.78 -14.24
N LEU A 91 4.04 8.49 -13.92
CA LEU A 91 5.17 7.58 -13.97
C LEU A 91 5.72 7.42 -15.39
N TYR A 92 4.88 7.47 -16.43
CA TYR A 92 5.25 7.27 -17.83
C TYR A 92 5.15 8.54 -18.69
N ALA A 93 5.03 9.70 -18.06
CA ALA A 93 4.98 10.96 -18.78
C ALA A 93 6.35 11.29 -19.41
N ASP A 94 6.32 11.81 -20.64
CA ASP A 94 7.50 12.15 -21.44
C ASP A 94 7.96 13.61 -21.25
N GLY A 95 7.23 14.41 -20.45
CA GLY A 95 7.54 15.81 -20.20
C GLY A 95 7.16 16.77 -21.34
N SER A 96 6.56 16.28 -22.43
CA SER A 96 6.43 17.02 -23.69
C SER A 96 5.03 17.60 -23.96
N ASN A 97 4.11 17.60 -22.98
CA ASN A 97 2.73 18.06 -23.22
C ASN A 97 2.20 19.05 -22.17
N PRO A 98 2.53 20.35 -22.29
CA PRO A 98 2.06 21.39 -21.37
C PRO A 98 0.60 21.83 -21.59
N GLN A 99 -0.10 21.38 -22.63
CA GLN A 99 -1.33 22.03 -23.11
C GLN A 99 -2.65 21.32 -22.76
N SER A 100 -2.61 20.16 -22.12
CA SER A 100 -3.84 19.47 -21.70
C SER A 100 -4.23 19.86 -20.27
N GLU A 101 -5.46 20.37 -20.12
CA GLU A 101 -6.05 20.68 -18.81
C GLU A 101 -6.01 19.47 -17.87
N GLU A 102 -6.23 18.26 -18.39
CA GLU A 102 -6.17 17.02 -17.60
C GLU A 102 -4.76 16.78 -17.01
N HIS A 103 -3.71 17.03 -17.80
CA HIS A 103 -2.33 16.90 -17.32
C HIS A 103 -2.00 17.97 -16.26
N SER A 104 -2.46 19.21 -16.46
CA SER A 104 -2.29 20.28 -15.47
C SER A 104 -2.93 19.92 -14.13
N GLN A 105 -4.15 19.39 -14.14
CA GLN A 105 -4.83 18.94 -12.91
C GLN A 105 -4.10 17.78 -12.22
N ILE A 106 -3.57 16.82 -12.99
CA ILE A 106 -2.78 15.71 -12.43
C ILE A 106 -1.49 16.25 -11.77
N ARG A 107 -0.79 17.18 -12.43
CA ARG A 107 0.42 17.83 -11.89
C ARG A 107 0.11 18.65 -10.64
N LYS A 108 -1.05 19.30 -10.58
CA LYS A 108 -1.54 20.02 -9.38
C LYS A 108 -1.78 19.09 -8.20
N LYS A 109 -2.43 17.94 -8.43
CA LYS A 109 -2.67 16.93 -7.39
C LYS A 109 -1.37 16.34 -6.84
N ASP A 110 -0.41 16.05 -7.72
CA ASP A 110 0.94 15.61 -7.32
C ASP A 110 1.65 16.67 -6.49
N HIS A 111 1.57 17.95 -6.91
CA HIS A 111 2.13 19.07 -6.16
C HIS A 111 1.56 19.16 -4.73
N ILE A 112 0.23 19.24 -4.61
CA ILE A 112 -0.46 19.42 -3.33
C ILE A 112 -0.16 18.24 -2.40
N SER A 113 -0.32 17.01 -2.90
CA SER A 113 -0.13 15.81 -2.09
C SER A 113 1.29 15.69 -1.53
N HIS A 114 2.31 16.13 -2.26
CA HIS A 114 3.70 16.18 -1.78
C HIS A 114 3.84 17.10 -0.56
N PHE A 115 3.29 18.30 -0.63
CA PHE A 115 3.33 19.26 0.48
C PHE A 115 2.50 18.80 1.69
N ILE A 116 1.38 18.10 1.48
CA ILE A 116 0.63 17.47 2.57
C ILE A 116 1.51 16.47 3.31
N LEU A 117 2.25 15.62 2.61
CA LEU A 117 3.15 14.67 3.27
C LEU A 117 4.37 15.31 3.93
N ARG A 118 4.84 16.48 3.46
CA ARG A 118 5.86 17.24 4.20
C ARG A 118 5.36 17.59 5.61
N LEU A 119 4.10 18.06 5.75
CA LEU A 119 3.51 18.35 7.06
C LEU A 119 3.42 17.11 7.95
N VAL A 120 3.13 15.94 7.36
CA VAL A 120 3.03 14.66 8.09
C VAL A 120 4.39 14.19 8.63
N TYR A 121 5.45 14.37 7.85
CA TYR A 121 6.75 13.75 8.08
C TYR A 121 7.84 14.73 8.58
N CYS A 122 7.50 15.97 8.94
CA CYS A 122 8.48 17.00 9.32
C CYS A 122 9.01 16.91 10.77
N HIS A 123 8.38 16.14 11.67
CA HIS A 123 8.76 16.13 13.09
C HIS A 123 9.65 14.95 13.51
N ASP A 124 9.37 13.76 13.00
CA ASP A 124 9.98 12.49 13.44
C ASP A 124 11.13 12.11 12.50
N VAL A 125 12.36 12.15 13.01
CA VAL A 125 13.59 11.97 12.21
C VAL A 125 13.60 10.67 11.39
N GLU A 126 13.18 9.55 11.98
CA GLU A 126 13.15 8.27 11.30
C GLU A 126 12.14 8.28 10.15
N LYS A 127 10.94 8.81 10.42
CA LYS A 127 9.89 8.91 9.40
C LYS A 127 10.23 9.96 8.33
N THR A 128 10.94 11.04 8.69
CA THR A 128 11.47 12.03 7.75
C THR A 128 12.44 11.37 6.77
N MET A 129 13.38 10.56 7.28
CA MET A 129 14.32 9.82 6.43
C MET A 129 13.62 8.81 5.52
N TRP A 130 12.61 8.10 6.06
CA TRP A 130 11.77 7.23 5.25
C TRP A 130 11.10 7.99 4.10
N PHE A 131 10.40 9.09 4.40
CA PHE A 131 9.70 9.91 3.40
C PHE A 131 10.66 10.44 2.34
N LEU A 132 11.81 10.98 2.74
CA LEU A 132 12.86 11.46 1.85
C LEU A 132 13.33 10.36 0.89
N ASN A 133 13.63 9.17 1.42
CA ASN A 133 14.10 8.05 0.60
C ASN A 133 13.04 7.62 -0.41
N GLN A 134 11.77 7.47 0.00
CA GLN A 134 10.71 7.04 -0.92
C GLN A 134 10.40 8.09 -1.99
N GLU A 135 10.40 9.38 -1.64
CA GLU A 135 10.21 10.47 -2.60
C GLU A 135 11.34 10.54 -3.63
N VAL A 136 12.60 10.37 -3.19
CA VAL A 136 13.75 10.36 -4.10
C VAL A 136 13.68 9.17 -5.06
N GLU A 137 13.31 7.98 -4.58
CA GLU A 137 13.13 6.83 -5.47
C GLU A 137 11.95 7.00 -6.43
N PHE A 138 10.84 7.59 -5.97
CA PHE A 138 9.71 7.91 -6.84
C PHE A 138 10.09 8.94 -7.92
N PHE A 139 10.85 9.97 -7.56
CA PHE A 139 11.39 10.96 -8.48
C PHE A 139 12.29 10.33 -9.54
N LYS A 140 13.22 9.43 -9.14
CA LYS A 140 14.10 8.71 -10.07
C LYS A 140 13.31 7.87 -11.08
N LEU A 141 12.26 7.18 -10.65
CA LEU A 141 11.42 6.37 -11.52
C LEU A 141 10.68 7.22 -12.57
N ARG A 142 10.18 8.39 -12.16
CA ARG A 142 9.55 9.37 -13.07
C ARG A 142 10.57 9.97 -14.03
N PHE A 143 11.73 10.38 -13.53
CA PHE A 143 12.81 10.94 -14.35
C PHE A 143 13.25 9.96 -15.45
N SER A 144 13.27 8.66 -15.16
CA SER A 144 13.67 7.66 -16.16
C SER A 144 12.67 7.45 -17.31
N SER A 145 11.49 8.09 -17.27
CA SER A 145 10.55 8.12 -18.42
C SER A 145 10.81 9.24 -19.40
N LEU A 146 11.53 10.29 -18.98
CA LEU A 146 11.71 11.45 -19.82
C LEU A 146 12.56 11.10 -21.03
N ASP A 147 12.14 11.61 -22.19
CA ASP A 147 12.98 11.60 -23.38
C ASP A 147 13.94 12.80 -23.36
N LYS A 148 14.80 12.88 -24.38
CA LYS A 148 15.77 13.97 -24.50
C LYS A 148 15.10 15.35 -24.49
N LYS A 149 13.94 15.49 -25.16
CA LYS A 149 13.22 16.76 -25.24
C LYS A 149 12.61 17.16 -23.90
N GLY A 150 12.03 16.21 -23.17
CA GLY A 150 11.51 16.42 -21.82
C GLY A 150 12.61 16.86 -20.85
N ILE A 151 13.79 16.24 -20.92
CA ILE A 151 14.94 16.63 -20.08
C ILE A 151 15.44 18.04 -20.45
N GLU A 152 15.58 18.35 -21.73
CA GLU A 152 15.97 19.69 -22.19
C GLU A 152 14.94 20.76 -21.79
N TYR A 153 13.65 20.45 -21.90
CA TYR A 153 12.59 21.35 -21.47
C TYR A 153 12.62 21.56 -19.96
N LEU A 154 12.74 20.48 -19.18
CA LEU A 154 12.90 20.55 -17.72
C LEU A 154 14.12 21.39 -17.34
N LEU A 155 15.25 21.23 -18.04
CA LEU A 155 16.46 22.03 -17.83
C LEU A 155 16.21 23.51 -18.13
N SER A 156 15.43 23.83 -19.18
CA SER A 156 15.13 25.23 -19.55
C SER A 156 14.24 25.96 -18.56
N ILE A 157 13.35 25.25 -17.87
CA ILE A 157 12.44 25.82 -16.87
C ILE A 157 13.01 25.76 -15.45
N SER A 158 14.03 24.94 -15.22
CA SER A 158 14.67 24.81 -13.92
C SER A 158 15.86 25.78 -13.83
N ASN A 159 15.86 26.63 -12.81
CA ASN A 159 16.95 27.58 -12.59
C ASN A 159 18.15 26.86 -11.94
N MET A 160 18.83 26.00 -12.71
CA MET A 160 19.92 25.14 -12.23
C MET A 160 21.27 25.52 -12.84
N ASP A 161 22.34 25.39 -12.06
CA ASP A 161 23.72 25.63 -12.50
C ASP A 161 24.26 24.49 -13.36
N CYS A 162 23.65 24.27 -14.53
CA CYS A 162 24.02 23.23 -15.47
C CYS A 162 24.18 23.83 -16.87
N ILE A 163 25.43 24.01 -17.29
CA ILE A 163 25.78 24.82 -18.45
C ILE A 163 26.30 23.91 -19.56
N PRO A 164 25.76 23.96 -20.79
CA PRO A 164 26.33 23.24 -21.92
C PRO A 164 27.72 23.80 -22.27
N ILE A 165 28.69 22.93 -22.53
CA ILE A 165 30.05 23.37 -22.91
C ILE A 165 30.11 23.74 -24.40
N SER A 166 31.04 24.63 -24.76
CA SER A 166 31.27 24.97 -26.18
C SER A 166 31.94 23.81 -26.92
N GLN A 167 31.84 23.81 -28.26
CA GLN A 167 32.54 22.81 -29.09
C GLN A 167 34.06 22.90 -28.95
N ASP A 168 34.60 24.11 -28.75
CA ASP A 168 36.04 24.32 -28.52
C ASP A 168 36.46 23.70 -27.17
N GLU A 169 35.74 23.99 -26.09
CA GLU A 169 35.99 23.42 -24.75
C GLU A 169 35.86 21.88 -24.79
N LYS A 170 34.90 21.36 -25.55
CA LYS A 170 34.70 19.92 -25.75
C LYS A 170 35.83 19.26 -26.52
N PHE A 171 36.37 19.93 -27.54
CA PHE A 171 37.50 19.42 -28.32
C PHE A 171 38.77 19.37 -27.49
N GLU A 172 39.04 20.40 -26.69
CA GLU A 172 40.18 20.45 -25.78
C GLU A 172 40.16 19.33 -24.72
N LEU A 173 38.98 19.00 -24.19
CA LEU A 173 38.81 18.03 -23.09
C LEU A 173 38.46 16.62 -23.57
N LYS A 174 38.53 16.36 -24.88
CA LYS A 174 38.00 15.15 -25.51
C LYS A 174 38.61 13.87 -24.93
N GLU A 175 39.92 13.85 -24.71
CA GLU A 175 40.63 12.67 -24.22
C GLU A 175 40.20 12.34 -22.78
N GLU A 176 40.19 13.34 -21.91
CA GLU A 176 39.82 13.20 -20.51
C GLU A 176 38.35 12.84 -20.33
N LEU A 177 37.46 13.44 -21.13
CA LEU A 177 36.03 13.10 -21.15
C LEU A 177 35.82 11.65 -21.59
N THR A 178 36.58 11.18 -22.58
CA THR A 178 36.51 9.80 -23.07
C THR A 178 36.99 8.80 -22.03
N LEU A 179 38.08 9.11 -21.32
CA LEU A 179 38.63 8.27 -20.25
C LEU A 179 37.71 8.20 -19.01
N SER A 180 36.96 9.27 -18.74
CA SER A 180 36.14 9.39 -17.53
C SER A 180 34.68 8.95 -17.75
N SER A 181 34.16 9.03 -18.97
CA SER A 181 32.76 8.76 -19.30
C SER A 181 32.56 7.30 -19.73
N GLY A 182 32.65 6.36 -18.77
CA GLY A 182 32.65 4.91 -19.05
C GLY A 182 31.40 4.33 -19.74
N LYS A 183 30.34 5.12 -19.98
CA LYS A 183 29.10 4.71 -20.65
C LYS A 183 28.91 5.28 -22.05
N VAL A 184 29.74 6.21 -22.50
CA VAL A 184 29.53 6.90 -23.78
C VAL A 184 30.47 6.35 -24.84
N THR A 185 29.89 5.80 -25.92
CA THR A 185 30.63 5.20 -27.03
C THR A 185 31.27 6.23 -27.95
N ASN A 186 30.68 7.42 -28.06
CA ASN A 186 31.23 8.52 -28.85
C ASN A 186 30.93 9.87 -28.20
N ILE A 187 31.96 10.46 -27.58
CA ILE A 187 31.83 11.77 -26.92
C ILE A 187 31.54 12.89 -27.93
N ASP A 188 31.96 12.77 -29.19
CA ASP A 188 31.82 13.83 -30.20
C ASP A 188 30.36 14.19 -30.46
N ILE A 189 29.46 13.20 -30.36
CA ILE A 189 28.03 13.36 -30.62
C ILE A 189 27.25 13.66 -29.33
N ALA A 190 27.83 13.36 -28.16
CA ALA A 190 27.14 13.51 -26.88
C ALA A 190 27.03 14.97 -26.44
N ASP A 191 25.88 15.37 -25.89
CA ASP A 191 25.76 16.66 -25.21
C ASP A 191 26.47 16.60 -23.86
N VAL A 192 27.39 17.54 -23.63
CA VAL A 192 28.22 17.62 -22.43
C VAL A 192 27.88 18.91 -21.70
N TYR A 193 27.71 18.79 -20.39
CA TYR A 193 27.37 19.86 -19.48
C TYR A 193 28.43 19.98 -18.40
N LYS A 194 28.67 21.19 -17.90
CA LYS A 194 29.45 21.42 -16.70
C LYS A 194 28.54 21.86 -15.56
N VAL A 195 28.75 21.25 -14.39
CA VAL A 195 28.02 21.49 -13.14
C VAL A 195 29.01 21.61 -11.98
N PRO A 196 28.69 22.33 -10.89
CA PRO A 196 29.47 22.27 -9.66
C PRO A 196 29.62 20.82 -9.17
N PHE A 197 30.83 20.39 -8.80
CA PHE A 197 31.11 18.98 -8.48
C PHE A 197 30.25 18.45 -7.32
N GLU A 198 29.84 19.33 -6.39
CA GLU A 198 29.00 19.02 -5.24
C GLU A 198 27.61 18.47 -5.64
N LYS A 199 27.14 18.77 -6.85
CA LYS A 199 25.83 18.32 -7.35
C LYS A 199 25.84 16.88 -7.90
N VAL A 200 27.02 16.26 -8.04
CA VAL A 200 27.18 14.93 -8.65
C VAL A 200 28.13 14.04 -7.85
N ILE A 201 28.09 14.15 -6.52
CA ILE A 201 28.98 13.40 -5.60
C ILE A 201 28.88 11.88 -5.82
N ASP A 202 27.70 11.36 -6.16
CA ASP A 202 27.49 9.94 -6.46
C ASP A 202 28.28 9.45 -7.68
N LEU A 203 28.42 10.30 -8.71
CA LEU A 203 29.23 10.02 -9.90
C LEU A 203 30.73 10.12 -9.61
N ILE A 204 31.12 11.09 -8.78
CA ILE A 204 32.52 11.31 -8.38
C ILE A 204 33.04 10.14 -7.55
N LYS A 205 32.25 9.65 -6.59
CA LYS A 205 32.61 8.47 -5.79
C LYS A 205 32.91 7.24 -6.65
N GLY A 206 32.24 7.13 -7.79
CA GLY A 206 32.45 6.07 -8.77
C GLY A 206 33.53 6.35 -9.82
N ARG A 207 34.18 7.53 -9.80
CA ARG A 207 35.07 8.04 -10.86
C ARG A 207 34.45 7.95 -12.25
N LYS A 208 33.17 8.35 -12.36
CA LYS A 208 32.37 8.27 -13.59
C LYS A 208 32.27 9.58 -14.37
N VAL A 209 32.93 10.63 -13.89
CA VAL A 209 32.88 11.99 -14.45
C VAL A 209 34.25 12.64 -14.38
N TYR A 210 34.53 13.52 -15.34
CA TYR A 210 35.76 14.31 -15.36
C TYR A 210 35.62 15.56 -14.47
N LEU A 211 36.66 15.92 -13.75
CA LEU A 211 36.69 17.09 -12.85
C LEU A 211 37.79 18.07 -13.27
N LYS A 212 37.45 19.35 -13.38
CA LYS A 212 38.41 20.44 -13.62
C LYS A 212 37.95 21.71 -12.90
N ALA A 213 38.84 22.29 -12.09
CA ALA A 213 38.63 23.56 -11.40
C ALA A 213 37.30 23.68 -10.61
N GLY A 214 36.91 22.63 -9.89
CA GLY A 214 35.66 22.61 -9.10
C GLY A 214 34.39 22.31 -9.91
N MET A 215 34.52 22.07 -11.21
CA MET A 215 33.41 21.68 -12.08
C MET A 215 33.52 20.19 -12.43
N ALA A 216 32.38 19.54 -12.50
CA ALA A 216 32.21 18.20 -13.05
C ALA A 216 31.61 18.28 -14.46
N TYR A 217 32.18 17.51 -15.38
CA TYR A 217 31.72 17.42 -16.75
C TYR A 217 30.93 16.13 -16.91
N ILE A 218 29.67 16.28 -17.29
CA ILE A 218 28.66 15.22 -17.28
C ILE A 218 27.97 15.15 -18.63
N THR A 219 27.42 13.99 -18.95
CA THR A 219 26.67 13.79 -20.20
C THR A 219 25.17 13.87 -19.95
N HIS A 220 24.38 13.91 -21.02
CA HIS A 220 22.91 13.86 -20.91
C HIS A 220 22.40 12.69 -20.03
N MET A 221 23.07 11.54 -20.05
CA MET A 221 22.69 10.36 -19.24
C MET A 221 22.87 10.57 -17.73
N ASP A 222 23.73 11.51 -17.36
CA ASP A 222 24.14 11.79 -15.99
C ASP A 222 23.32 12.94 -15.36
N LEU A 223 22.53 13.66 -16.16
CA LEU A 223 21.65 14.75 -15.69
C LEU A 223 20.70 14.29 -14.57
N SER A 224 20.29 13.02 -14.60
CA SER A 224 19.47 12.43 -13.52
C SER A 224 20.10 12.59 -12.13
N SER A 225 21.42 12.48 -11.99
CA SER A 225 22.14 12.66 -10.72
C SER A 225 22.02 14.10 -10.23
N VAL A 226 22.18 15.08 -11.13
CA VAL A 226 22.04 16.51 -10.82
C VAL A 226 20.64 16.82 -10.31
N PHE A 227 19.60 16.43 -11.06
CA PHE A 227 18.21 16.67 -10.67
C PHE A 227 17.85 16.02 -9.34
N VAL A 228 18.33 14.80 -9.09
CA VAL A 228 18.14 14.11 -7.80
C VAL A 228 18.82 14.86 -6.66
N SER A 229 20.02 15.40 -6.88
CA SER A 229 20.73 16.19 -5.85
C SER A 229 19.94 17.45 -5.47
N TYR A 230 19.53 18.24 -6.46
CA TYR A 230 18.73 19.45 -6.22
C TYR A 230 17.36 19.16 -5.60
N PHE A 231 16.67 18.12 -6.08
CA PHE A 231 15.41 17.70 -5.49
C PHE A 231 15.58 17.30 -4.01
N LYS A 232 16.63 16.55 -3.69
CA LYS A 232 16.92 16.13 -2.31
C LYS A 232 17.22 17.33 -1.40
N GLU A 233 18.04 18.27 -1.85
CA GLU A 233 18.34 19.50 -1.09
C GLU A 233 17.06 20.31 -0.84
N ASN A 234 16.24 20.53 -1.88
CA ASN A 234 14.98 21.25 -1.75
C ASN A 234 13.99 20.53 -0.81
N LEU A 235 13.93 19.20 -0.88
CA LEU A 235 13.06 18.42 0.00
C LEU A 235 13.48 18.53 1.46
N VAL A 236 14.78 18.48 1.76
CA VAL A 236 15.31 18.65 3.12
C VAL A 236 14.97 20.05 3.66
N ALA A 237 15.30 21.10 2.91
CA ALA A 237 14.98 22.47 3.30
C ALA A 237 13.47 22.69 3.45
N GLY A 238 12.67 22.10 2.54
CA GLY A 238 11.22 22.14 2.58
C GLY A 238 10.60 21.46 3.80
N LEU A 239 11.20 20.37 4.30
CA LEU A 239 10.77 19.68 5.52
C LEU A 239 11.10 20.50 6.78
N GLU A 240 12.25 21.17 6.82
CA GLU A 240 12.61 22.10 7.91
C GLU A 240 11.64 23.28 7.97
N ASN A 241 11.32 23.87 6.81
CA ASN A 241 10.32 24.93 6.71
C ASN A 241 8.92 24.45 7.11
N ALA A 242 8.51 23.25 6.67
CA ALA A 242 7.23 22.67 7.04
C ALA A 242 7.11 22.47 8.56
N LYS A 243 8.20 22.09 9.24
CA LYS A 243 8.24 21.94 10.70
C LYS A 243 7.95 23.26 11.41
N ILE A 244 8.54 24.36 10.95
CA ILE A 244 8.30 25.70 11.52
C ILE A 244 6.86 26.15 11.30
N LEU A 245 6.32 25.90 10.10
CA LEU A 245 4.95 26.30 9.75
C LEU A 245 3.88 25.44 10.42
N TYR A 246 4.20 24.19 10.77
CA TYR A 246 3.28 23.27 11.44
C TYR A 246 2.80 23.84 12.78
N ASP A 247 3.67 24.54 13.52
CA ASP A 247 3.30 25.13 14.81
C ASP A 247 2.14 26.13 14.68
N ASN A 248 2.05 26.83 13.55
CA ASN A 248 0.96 27.80 13.28
C ASN A 248 -0.41 27.13 13.01
N ILE A 249 -0.44 25.85 12.66
CA ILE A 249 -1.67 25.10 12.40
C ILE A 249 -2.01 24.11 13.54
N SER A 250 -1.17 24.05 14.57
CA SER A 250 -1.31 23.10 15.68
C SER A 250 -2.65 23.22 16.42
N ASP A 251 -3.25 24.42 16.41
CA ASP A 251 -4.57 24.69 17.01
C ASP A 251 -5.76 24.07 16.25
N ASP A 252 -5.63 23.73 14.95
CA ASP A 252 -6.72 23.06 14.22
C ASP A 252 -6.69 21.55 14.46
N GLU A 253 -7.51 21.10 15.42
CA GLU A 253 -7.63 19.68 15.79
C GLU A 253 -7.95 18.77 14.58
N ARG A 254 -8.70 19.26 13.59
CA ARG A 254 -9.10 18.45 12.42
C ARG A 254 -7.89 18.10 11.57
N LEU A 255 -7.02 19.08 11.32
CA LEU A 255 -5.78 18.91 10.57
C LEU A 255 -4.77 18.12 11.39
N THR A 256 -4.54 18.52 12.64
CA THR A 256 -3.55 17.88 13.53
C THR A 256 -3.87 16.40 13.73
N LYS A 257 -5.14 16.03 13.96
CA LYS A 257 -5.57 14.63 14.11
C LYS A 257 -5.35 13.81 12.83
N TYR A 258 -5.64 14.39 11.67
CA TYR A 258 -5.40 13.72 10.40
C TYR A 258 -3.90 13.54 10.13
N LEU A 259 -3.10 14.60 10.26
CA LEU A 259 -1.66 14.59 9.98
C LEU A 259 -0.91 13.62 10.90
N THR A 260 -1.22 13.62 12.19
CA THR A 260 -0.63 12.66 13.16
C THR A 260 -1.13 11.24 12.97
N GLY A 261 -2.39 11.07 12.54
CA GLY A 261 -3.00 9.77 12.27
C GLY A 261 -2.53 9.14 10.95
N LEU A 262 -2.18 9.93 9.93
CA LEU A 262 -1.94 9.46 8.57
C LEU A 262 -0.84 8.39 8.45
N PRO A 263 0.34 8.51 9.11
CA PRO A 263 1.36 7.45 9.08
C PRO A 263 0.81 6.11 9.57
N SER A 264 -0.11 6.15 10.54
CA SER A 264 -0.78 4.97 11.09
C SER A 264 -2.01 4.55 10.27
N ALA A 265 -2.58 5.44 9.46
CA ALA A 265 -3.76 5.18 8.63
C ALA A 265 -3.50 4.11 7.56
N PHE A 266 -2.24 3.85 7.21
CA PHE A 266 -1.90 2.71 6.36
C PHE A 266 -2.19 1.36 7.01
N SER A 267 -2.36 1.29 8.34
CA SER A 267 -2.98 0.12 8.94
C SER A 267 -4.49 0.05 8.86
N GLY A 268 -5.16 1.16 8.53
CA GLY A 268 -6.54 1.17 8.06
C GLY A 268 -6.70 0.68 6.61
N MET A 269 -5.62 0.70 5.81
CA MET A 269 -5.56 0.07 4.48
C MET A 269 -5.48 -1.47 4.56
N THR A 270 -5.50 -2.03 5.76
CA THR A 270 -5.79 -3.44 5.98
C THR A 270 -7.22 -3.73 5.48
N ARG A 271 -7.41 -3.87 4.16
CA ARG A 271 -8.66 -4.40 3.60
C ARG A 271 -8.87 -5.73 4.30
N VAL A 272 -9.95 -5.84 5.05
CA VAL A 272 -10.32 -7.10 5.69
C VAL A 272 -10.54 -8.08 4.55
N VAL A 273 -9.59 -9.00 4.37
CA VAL A 273 -9.66 -10.01 3.32
C VAL A 273 -10.50 -11.14 3.89
N TRP A 274 -11.75 -11.18 3.44
CA TRP A 274 -12.62 -12.32 3.64
C TRP A 274 -12.43 -13.28 2.48
N SER A 275 -12.16 -14.54 2.79
CA SER A 275 -12.27 -15.60 1.80
C SER A 275 -13.73 -15.75 1.39
N THR A 276 -13.98 -15.82 0.09
CA THR A 276 -15.29 -16.16 -0.48
C THR A 276 -15.51 -17.68 -0.53
N THR A 277 -14.46 -18.47 -0.28
CA THR A 277 -14.49 -19.93 -0.31
C THR A 277 -14.46 -20.49 1.11
N THR A 278 -15.33 -21.46 1.37
CA THR A 278 -15.35 -22.19 2.64
C THR A 278 -14.08 -23.01 2.80
N THR A 279 -13.38 -22.83 3.93
CA THR A 279 -12.18 -23.61 4.27
C THR A 279 -12.55 -24.72 5.26
N PRO A 280 -12.46 -26.00 4.87
CA PRO A 280 -12.77 -27.12 5.77
C PRO A 280 -11.70 -27.29 6.84
N ILE A 281 -12.10 -27.70 8.04
CA ILE A 281 -11.21 -27.76 9.21
C ILE A 281 -10.13 -28.83 9.09
N ASP A 282 -10.40 -29.90 8.35
CA ASP A 282 -9.49 -31.04 8.19
C ASP A 282 -8.21 -30.62 7.45
N LYS A 283 -8.29 -29.56 6.64
CA LYS A 283 -7.15 -29.01 5.89
C LYS A 283 -6.32 -28.00 6.69
N LEU A 284 -6.76 -27.57 7.87
CA LEU A 284 -6.09 -26.48 8.60
C LEU A 284 -4.65 -26.84 9.00
N ASN A 285 -4.38 -28.10 9.35
CA ASN A 285 -3.03 -28.56 9.66
C ASN A 285 -2.08 -28.42 8.46
N ASP A 286 -2.53 -28.77 7.26
CA ASP A 286 -1.72 -28.67 6.04
C ASP A 286 -1.58 -27.22 5.57
N LEU A 287 -2.66 -26.44 5.66
CA LEU A 287 -2.66 -25.00 5.39
C LEU A 287 -1.75 -24.23 6.34
N SER A 288 -1.60 -24.69 7.59
CA SER A 288 -0.70 -24.05 8.55
C SER A 288 0.77 -24.10 8.12
N LYS A 289 1.16 -25.16 7.41
CA LYS A 289 2.53 -25.37 6.94
C LYS A 289 2.82 -24.63 5.63
N THR A 290 1.79 -24.50 4.78
CA THR A 290 1.94 -24.02 3.40
C THR A 290 1.51 -22.57 3.21
N SER A 291 0.48 -22.10 3.93
CA SER A 291 -0.18 -20.82 3.63
C SER A 291 -0.35 -19.87 4.81
N TYR A 292 0.01 -20.26 6.03
CA TYR A 292 -0.11 -19.35 7.17
C TYR A 292 1.09 -18.41 7.28
N PRO A 293 0.86 -17.12 7.59
CA PRO A 293 1.94 -16.25 8.05
C PRO A 293 2.48 -16.75 9.39
N LEU A 294 3.72 -16.37 9.71
CA LEU A 294 4.43 -16.83 10.90
C LEU A 294 3.63 -16.62 12.21
N CYS A 295 2.90 -15.50 12.32
CA CYS A 295 2.05 -15.20 13.48
C CYS A 295 0.92 -16.22 13.67
N MET A 296 0.25 -16.65 12.60
CA MET A 296 -0.86 -17.60 12.69
C MET A 296 -0.37 -19.04 12.79
N ARG A 297 0.75 -19.36 12.13
CA ARG A 297 1.40 -20.68 12.27
C ARG A 297 1.86 -20.93 13.71
N THR A 298 2.41 -19.91 14.37
CA THR A 298 2.80 -19.99 15.79
C THR A 298 1.61 -20.28 16.70
N LEU A 299 0.48 -19.60 16.49
CA LEU A 299 -0.76 -19.84 17.24
C LEU A 299 -1.34 -21.24 16.99
N HIS A 300 -1.31 -21.71 15.74
CA HIS A 300 -1.77 -23.03 15.36
C HIS A 300 -0.96 -24.14 16.06
N GLU A 301 0.36 -24.03 16.06
CA GLU A 301 1.24 -24.99 16.75
C GLU A 301 1.07 -24.94 18.26
N ALA A 302 1.01 -23.75 18.86
CA ALA A 302 0.79 -23.60 20.29
C ALA A 302 -0.54 -24.25 20.72
N LEU A 303 -1.60 -24.11 19.92
CA LEU A 303 -2.88 -24.75 20.16
C LEU A 303 -2.76 -26.28 20.12
N ASN A 304 -2.06 -26.84 19.13
CA ASN A 304 -1.90 -28.28 18.97
C ASN A 304 -1.03 -28.89 20.08
N THR A 305 0.03 -28.21 20.50
CA THR A 305 0.95 -28.67 21.55
C THR A 305 0.32 -28.55 22.94
N ASN A 306 -0.28 -27.39 23.24
CA ASN A 306 -0.77 -27.10 24.60
C ASN A 306 -2.23 -27.49 24.82
N SER A 307 -2.96 -27.84 23.76
CA SER A 307 -4.41 -28.06 23.75
C SER A 307 -5.21 -26.92 24.39
N HIS A 308 -4.66 -25.70 24.33
CA HIS A 308 -5.27 -24.50 24.89
C HIS A 308 -4.58 -23.24 24.33
N LEU A 309 -5.34 -22.15 24.21
CA LEU A 309 -4.82 -20.81 23.97
C LEU A 309 -5.46 -19.81 24.94
N LYS A 310 -4.69 -18.83 25.41
CA LYS A 310 -5.18 -17.69 26.19
C LYS A 310 -6.10 -16.79 25.36
N ASN A 311 -6.85 -15.90 26.02
CA ASN A 311 -7.94 -15.13 25.39
C ASN A 311 -7.51 -14.35 24.13
N SER A 312 -6.43 -13.59 24.22
CA SER A 312 -5.88 -12.82 23.11
C SER A 312 -5.46 -13.70 21.93
N GLY A 313 -4.89 -14.89 22.19
CA GLY A 313 -4.58 -15.89 21.18
C GLY A 313 -5.82 -16.49 20.52
N ARG A 314 -6.85 -16.81 21.30
CA ARG A 314 -8.14 -17.29 20.77
C ARG A 314 -8.81 -16.25 19.88
N MET A 315 -8.77 -14.98 20.27
CA MET A 315 -9.28 -13.86 19.48
C MET A 315 -8.54 -13.70 18.15
N GLN A 316 -7.21 -13.55 18.22
CA GLN A 316 -6.38 -13.35 17.02
C GLN A 316 -6.52 -14.51 16.04
N TYR A 317 -6.42 -15.74 16.52
CA TYR A 317 -6.49 -16.94 15.69
C TYR A 317 -7.92 -17.22 15.21
N GLY A 318 -8.92 -17.12 16.09
CA GLY A 318 -10.32 -17.37 15.77
C GLY A 318 -10.86 -16.41 14.71
N LEU A 319 -10.52 -15.12 14.80
CA LEU A 319 -10.90 -14.15 13.77
C LEU A 319 -10.15 -14.40 12.45
N PHE A 320 -8.88 -14.81 12.49
CA PHE A 320 -8.16 -15.22 11.28
C PHE A 320 -8.82 -16.42 10.59
N LEU A 321 -9.20 -17.47 11.35
CA LEU A 321 -9.90 -18.65 10.84
C LEU A 321 -11.23 -18.29 10.17
N LYS A 322 -12.01 -17.43 10.83
CA LYS A 322 -13.22 -16.86 10.25
C LYS A 322 -12.93 -16.11 8.94
N GLY A 323 -11.85 -15.32 8.91
CA GLY A 323 -11.42 -14.57 7.73
C GLY A 323 -11.01 -15.46 6.55
N ILE A 324 -10.40 -16.62 6.78
CA ILE A 324 -10.07 -17.59 5.71
C ILE A 324 -11.26 -18.47 5.30
N GLY A 325 -12.46 -18.25 5.87
CA GLY A 325 -13.69 -18.92 5.46
C GLY A 325 -14.04 -20.18 6.26
N VAL A 326 -13.50 -20.37 7.47
CA VAL A 326 -14.00 -21.42 8.37
C VAL A 326 -15.39 -21.03 8.87
N THR A 327 -16.37 -21.93 8.74
CA THR A 327 -17.75 -21.67 9.18
C THR A 327 -17.87 -21.67 10.70
N LEU A 328 -18.97 -21.12 11.24
CA LEU A 328 -19.20 -21.13 12.69
C LEU A 328 -19.30 -22.57 13.25
N GLU A 329 -20.02 -23.44 12.56
CA GLU A 329 -20.22 -24.83 12.96
C GLU A 329 -18.88 -25.58 12.98
N ASP A 330 -18.08 -25.38 11.95
CA ASP A 330 -16.74 -25.93 11.83
C ASP A 330 -15.79 -25.36 12.88
N ALA A 331 -15.86 -24.05 13.16
CA ALA A 331 -15.05 -23.43 14.20
C ALA A 331 -15.38 -24.02 15.58
N LEU A 332 -16.66 -24.20 15.91
CA LEU A 332 -17.06 -24.82 17.18
C LEU A 332 -16.55 -26.26 17.29
N ARG A 333 -16.62 -27.04 16.21
CA ARG A 333 -16.05 -28.40 16.16
C ARG A 333 -14.53 -28.37 16.36
N PHE A 334 -13.83 -27.53 15.60
CA PHE A 334 -12.38 -27.37 15.68
C PHE A 334 -11.91 -26.99 17.09
N TRP A 335 -12.50 -25.96 17.71
CA TRP A 335 -12.09 -25.52 19.05
C TRP A 335 -12.43 -26.55 20.13
N ARG A 336 -13.55 -27.27 19.99
CA ARG A 336 -13.93 -28.34 20.91
C ARG A 336 -12.91 -29.48 20.86
N ASP A 337 -12.56 -29.94 19.67
CA ASP A 337 -11.61 -31.03 19.46
C ASP A 337 -10.20 -30.62 19.93
N ALA A 338 -9.78 -29.38 19.63
CA ALA A 338 -8.48 -28.86 20.04
C ALA A 338 -8.33 -28.73 21.57
N PHE A 339 -9.42 -28.46 22.30
CA PHE A 339 -9.42 -28.32 23.76
C PHE A 339 -9.76 -29.62 24.51
N SER A 340 -10.11 -30.69 23.80
CA SER A 340 -10.58 -31.96 24.37
C SER A 340 -9.66 -32.55 25.45
N LYS A 341 -8.35 -32.32 25.37
CA LYS A 341 -7.39 -32.81 26.39
C LYS A 341 -7.44 -32.05 27.72
N LYS A 342 -8.00 -30.83 27.74
CA LYS A 342 -8.01 -29.93 28.91
C LYS A 342 -9.41 -29.49 29.34
N ALA A 343 -10.40 -29.61 28.48
CA ALA A 343 -11.79 -29.28 28.77
C ALA A 343 -12.71 -30.33 28.15
N ASP A 344 -13.59 -30.90 28.98
CA ASP A 344 -14.66 -31.77 28.50
C ASP A 344 -15.72 -30.95 27.73
N GLY A 345 -16.53 -31.61 26.90
CA GLY A 345 -17.52 -30.99 26.02
C GLY A 345 -18.50 -30.06 26.74
N VAL A 346 -18.86 -30.39 27.98
CA VAL A 346 -19.75 -29.56 28.82
C VAL A 346 -19.05 -28.28 29.29
N VAL A 347 -17.77 -28.37 29.68
CA VAL A 347 -16.97 -27.20 30.09
C VAL A 347 -16.72 -26.31 28.89
N PHE A 348 -16.47 -26.91 27.73
CA PHE A 348 -16.30 -26.17 26.47
C PHE A 348 -17.52 -25.33 26.12
N GLU A 349 -18.71 -25.93 26.18
CA GLU A 349 -19.95 -25.26 25.83
C GLU A 349 -20.24 -24.08 26.78
N LYS A 350 -19.98 -24.24 28.08
CA LYS A 350 -20.17 -23.18 29.08
C LYS A 350 -19.15 -22.05 28.98
N LYS A 351 -17.86 -22.35 28.80
CA LYS A 351 -16.77 -21.35 28.90
C LYS A 351 -16.35 -20.74 27.57
N TYR A 352 -16.42 -21.48 26.46
CA TYR A 352 -15.78 -21.07 25.20
C TYR A 352 -16.75 -20.90 24.03
N ALA A 353 -17.81 -21.71 23.93
CA ALA A 353 -18.72 -21.67 22.78
C ALA A 353 -19.39 -20.29 22.58
N TYR A 354 -19.77 -19.63 23.68
CA TYR A 354 -20.31 -18.26 23.64
C TYR A 354 -19.32 -17.28 22.99
N SER A 355 -18.05 -17.28 23.42
CA SER A 355 -17.03 -16.39 22.86
C SER A 355 -16.84 -16.62 21.34
N ILE A 356 -16.85 -17.88 20.90
CA ILE A 356 -16.70 -18.22 19.48
C ILE A 356 -17.92 -17.74 18.67
N ARG A 357 -19.15 -17.93 19.16
CA ARG A 357 -20.37 -17.41 18.50
C ARG A 357 -20.37 -15.88 18.41
N HIS A 358 -19.86 -15.23 19.45
CA HIS A 358 -19.68 -13.79 19.48
C HIS A 358 -18.70 -13.29 18.40
N TYR A 359 -17.60 -14.01 18.13
CA TYR A 359 -16.66 -13.65 17.05
C TYR A 359 -17.34 -13.62 15.68
N PHE A 360 -18.32 -14.50 15.47
CA PHE A 360 -19.10 -14.61 14.23
C PHE A 360 -20.35 -13.69 14.21
N GLY A 361 -20.57 -12.88 15.25
CA GLY A 361 -21.69 -11.92 15.30
C GLY A 361 -23.07 -12.55 15.53
N LYS A 362 -23.12 -13.81 15.97
CA LYS A 362 -24.39 -14.54 16.23
C LYS A 362 -24.95 -14.31 17.64
N GLU A 363 -24.19 -13.65 18.52
CA GLU A 363 -24.58 -13.32 19.90
C GLU A 363 -24.13 -11.89 20.28
N GLY A 364 -24.74 -11.25 21.29
CA GLY A 364 -24.40 -9.90 21.75
C GLY A 364 -25.01 -8.75 20.90
N LYS A 365 -24.27 -7.64 20.70
CA LYS A 365 -24.70 -6.48 19.87
C LYS A 365 -24.75 -6.77 18.35
N HIS A 366 -24.66 -8.04 17.94
CA HIS A 366 -24.51 -8.45 16.53
C HIS A 366 -23.34 -7.77 15.81
N THR A 367 -22.28 -7.40 16.53
CA THR A 367 -21.10 -6.78 15.93
C THR A 367 -20.26 -7.84 15.24
N ASN A 368 -20.18 -7.77 13.91
CA ASN A 368 -19.38 -8.69 13.10
C ASN A 368 -17.89 -8.35 13.24
N TYR A 369 -17.21 -8.96 14.23
CA TYR A 369 -15.78 -8.70 14.47
C TYR A 369 -14.93 -8.99 13.24
N THR A 370 -14.08 -8.03 12.89
CA THR A 370 -13.17 -8.12 11.76
C THR A 370 -11.87 -8.81 12.17
N PRO A 371 -11.31 -9.69 11.33
CA PRO A 371 -9.94 -10.17 11.43
C PRO A 371 -8.93 -9.05 11.73
N TYR A 372 -7.94 -9.35 12.56
CA TYR A 372 -6.92 -8.38 12.93
C TYR A 372 -5.94 -8.13 11.78
N GLY A 373 -5.74 -6.86 11.44
CA GLY A 373 -4.66 -6.42 10.55
C GLY A 373 -3.28 -6.51 11.20
N CYS A 374 -2.22 -6.49 10.38
CA CYS A 374 -0.84 -6.64 10.87
C CYS A 374 -0.50 -5.61 11.95
N GLN A 375 -0.91 -4.35 11.82
CA GLN A 375 -0.61 -3.35 12.86
C GLN A 375 -1.25 -3.66 14.21
N LYS A 376 -2.51 -4.14 14.23
CA LYS A 376 -3.16 -4.55 15.49
C LYS A 376 -2.40 -5.71 16.13
N VAL A 377 -1.93 -6.65 15.30
CA VAL A 377 -1.13 -7.80 15.76
C VAL A 377 0.26 -7.36 16.25
N ILE A 378 0.88 -6.37 15.61
CA ILE A 378 2.20 -5.81 15.99
C ILE A 378 2.12 -4.97 17.27
N SER A 379 1.04 -4.21 17.47
CA SER A 379 0.86 -3.33 18.63
C SER A 379 0.26 -4.01 19.85
N SER A 380 -0.11 -5.29 19.75
CA SER A 380 -0.65 -6.04 20.89
C SER A 380 0.44 -6.31 21.92
N SER A 381 0.13 -6.13 23.19
CA SER A 381 1.00 -6.57 24.28
C SER A 381 0.97 -8.09 24.39
N VAL A 382 2.14 -8.72 24.54
CA VAL A 382 2.29 -10.18 24.66
C VAL A 382 3.04 -10.47 25.95
N GLY A 383 2.38 -11.16 26.89
CA GLY A 383 2.94 -11.55 28.17
C GLY A 383 3.53 -12.97 28.17
N PRO A 384 4.13 -13.41 29.30
CA PRO A 384 4.66 -14.75 29.42
C PRO A 384 3.61 -15.85 29.19
N GLY A 385 3.96 -16.85 28.40
CA GLY A 385 3.07 -17.96 28.03
C GLY A 385 1.95 -17.58 27.05
N GLU A 386 2.00 -16.38 26.46
CA GLU A 386 1.12 -15.95 25.37
C GLU A 386 1.82 -16.13 24.02
N TYR A 387 1.06 -16.60 23.03
CA TYR A 387 1.58 -16.91 21.69
C TYR A 387 0.99 -16.01 20.60
N HIS A 388 0.19 -15.00 20.97
CA HIS A 388 -0.36 -14.02 20.03
C HIS A 388 0.64 -12.93 19.71
N GLY A 389 0.23 -12.00 18.84
CA GLY A 389 1.10 -10.92 18.36
C GLY A 389 1.91 -11.28 17.11
N CYS A 390 2.77 -10.36 16.70
CA CYS A 390 3.68 -10.53 15.58
C CYS A 390 5.03 -11.13 16.05
N PRO A 391 5.42 -12.33 15.58
CA PRO A 391 6.71 -12.93 15.93
C PRO A 391 7.90 -12.04 15.62
N PHE A 392 7.88 -11.32 14.49
CA PHE A 392 8.96 -10.40 14.10
C PHE A 392 9.12 -9.20 15.05
N ARG A 393 8.11 -8.90 15.89
CA ARG A 393 8.15 -7.82 16.90
C ARG A 393 8.45 -8.33 18.31
N HIS A 394 7.79 -9.42 18.71
CA HIS A 394 7.75 -9.84 20.12
C HIS A 394 8.70 -10.99 20.47
N MET A 395 9.19 -11.75 19.49
CA MET A 395 10.22 -12.74 19.74
C MET A 395 11.60 -12.07 19.69
N ASP A 396 12.49 -12.48 20.59
CA ASP A 396 13.89 -12.11 20.53
C ASP A 396 14.60 -12.82 19.35
N ARG A 397 15.79 -12.35 19.01
CA ARG A 397 16.53 -12.82 17.83
C ARG A 397 16.78 -14.32 17.85
N ASP A 398 17.09 -14.90 19.01
CA ASP A 398 17.43 -16.31 19.13
C ASP A 398 16.19 -17.20 19.02
N SER A 399 15.10 -16.85 19.72
CA SER A 399 13.83 -17.58 19.60
C SER A 399 13.26 -17.49 18.17
N LEU A 400 13.34 -16.31 17.55
CA LEU A 400 12.89 -16.11 16.16
C LEU A 400 13.73 -16.96 15.19
N CYS A 401 15.05 -16.97 15.36
CA CYS A 401 15.97 -17.80 14.59
C CYS A 401 15.59 -19.30 14.68
N GLN A 402 15.47 -19.83 15.90
CA GLN A 402 15.07 -21.22 16.13
C GLN A 402 13.71 -21.54 15.50
N LYS A 403 12.75 -20.62 15.61
CA LYS A 403 11.42 -20.79 15.03
C LYS A 403 11.46 -20.84 13.51
N LEU A 404 12.19 -19.92 12.87
CA LEU A 404 12.39 -19.90 11.42
C LEU A 404 13.08 -21.19 10.94
N THR A 405 14.11 -21.66 11.64
CA THR A 405 14.80 -22.92 11.33
C THR A 405 13.83 -24.11 11.41
N SER A 406 13.02 -24.18 12.47
CA SER A 406 12.03 -25.25 12.63
C SER A 406 11.00 -25.29 11.50
N PHE A 407 10.81 -24.17 10.79
CA PHE A 407 9.85 -24.02 9.70
C PHE A 407 10.44 -24.21 8.31
N GLY A 408 11.74 -24.54 8.22
CA GLY A 408 12.42 -24.84 6.97
C GLY A 408 13.09 -23.63 6.31
N VAL A 409 13.27 -22.52 7.02
CA VAL A 409 14.02 -21.37 6.51
C VAL A 409 15.52 -21.66 6.61
N PHE A 410 16.20 -21.68 5.46
CA PHE A 410 17.64 -21.89 5.39
C PHE A 410 18.43 -20.70 5.95
N ALA A 411 19.60 -20.98 6.52
CA ALA A 411 20.46 -19.98 7.16
C ALA A 411 20.85 -18.79 6.24
N SER A 412 20.96 -19.02 4.92
CA SER A 412 21.31 -18.00 3.94
C SER A 412 20.30 -16.86 3.84
N ASN A 413 19.01 -17.15 4.06
CA ASN A 413 17.93 -16.16 3.98
C ASN A 413 17.51 -15.61 5.36
N MET A 414 18.04 -16.21 6.42
CA MET A 414 17.64 -15.92 7.79
C MET A 414 18.20 -14.60 8.31
N THR A 415 19.44 -14.29 7.95
CA THR A 415 20.12 -13.05 8.35
C THR A 415 19.32 -11.82 7.91
N GLU A 416 18.90 -11.78 6.64
CA GLU A 416 18.08 -10.69 6.09
C GLU A 416 16.75 -10.52 6.84
N ILE A 417 16.04 -11.61 7.13
CA ILE A 417 14.77 -11.57 7.89
C ILE A 417 15.00 -11.02 9.31
N LEU A 418 16.05 -11.49 9.99
CA LEU A 418 16.38 -11.08 11.36
C LEU A 418 16.81 -9.61 11.44
N ASP A 419 17.53 -9.12 10.43
CA ASP A 419 18.01 -7.75 10.38
C ASP A 419 16.84 -6.79 10.07
N LEU A 420 15.96 -7.13 9.12
CA LEU A 420 14.71 -6.39 8.88
C LEU A 420 13.82 -6.31 10.14
N ALA A 421 13.72 -7.41 10.89
CA ALA A 421 12.97 -7.43 12.15
C ALA A 421 13.61 -6.54 13.22
N LYS A 422 14.95 -6.57 13.33
CA LYS A 422 15.72 -5.72 14.26
C LYS A 422 15.55 -4.24 13.96
N ASP A 423 15.50 -3.87 12.69
CA ASP A 423 15.33 -2.49 12.22
C ASP A 423 13.87 -1.98 12.32
N GLY A 424 12.98 -2.76 12.93
CA GLY A 424 11.56 -2.41 13.10
C GLY A 424 10.71 -2.57 11.84
N GLN A 425 11.29 -3.13 10.76
CA GLN A 425 10.64 -3.30 9.47
C GLN A 425 9.87 -4.64 9.41
N TYR A 426 8.94 -4.84 10.34
CA TYR A 426 8.25 -6.13 10.53
C TYR A 426 7.46 -6.62 9.30
N HIS A 427 6.88 -5.70 8.53
CA HIS A 427 6.15 -6.05 7.30
C HIS A 427 7.09 -6.56 6.22
N LEU A 428 8.28 -5.97 6.09
CA LEU A 428 9.29 -6.42 5.14
C LEU A 428 9.90 -7.75 5.57
N ALA A 429 10.14 -7.95 6.88
CA ALA A 429 10.55 -9.25 7.40
C ALA A 429 9.52 -10.36 7.09
N CYS A 430 8.22 -10.07 7.25
CA CYS A 430 7.15 -10.98 6.89
C CYS A 430 7.06 -11.24 5.37
N ALA A 431 7.24 -10.20 4.54
CA ALA A 431 7.29 -10.33 3.09
C ALA A 431 8.49 -11.17 2.62
N LYS A 432 9.65 -11.01 3.28
CA LYS A 432 10.83 -11.82 2.99
C LYS A 432 10.62 -13.28 3.41
N TYR A 433 10.02 -13.51 4.57
CA TYR A 433 9.59 -14.85 4.97
C TYR A 433 8.63 -15.47 3.95
N PHE A 434 7.65 -14.70 3.44
CA PHE A 434 6.76 -15.16 2.37
C PHE A 434 7.53 -15.57 1.12
N GLU A 435 8.47 -14.73 0.66
CA GLU A 435 9.30 -14.98 -0.51
C GLU A 435 10.07 -16.30 -0.39
N VAL A 436 10.69 -16.54 0.77
CA VAL A 436 11.45 -17.76 1.03
C VAL A 436 10.55 -18.99 1.03
N MET A 437 9.36 -18.90 1.62
CA MET A 437 8.45 -20.05 1.72
C MET A 437 7.80 -20.43 0.38
N HIS A 438 7.65 -19.47 -0.54
CA HIS A 438 6.99 -19.68 -1.84
C HIS A 438 7.95 -19.67 -3.03
N ASN A 439 9.25 -19.44 -2.81
CA ASN A 439 10.24 -19.15 -3.86
C ASN A 439 9.80 -18.04 -4.83
N LYS A 440 8.94 -17.13 -4.36
CA LYS A 440 8.34 -16.05 -5.13
C LYS A 440 7.90 -14.92 -4.21
N PRO A 441 8.26 -13.66 -4.51
CA PRO A 441 7.83 -12.53 -3.69
C PRO A 441 6.33 -12.25 -3.87
N ALA A 442 5.72 -11.68 -2.84
CA ALA A 442 4.33 -11.26 -2.88
C ALA A 442 4.11 -10.18 -3.96
N SER A 443 3.00 -10.27 -4.69
CA SER A 443 2.66 -9.26 -5.70
C SER A 443 2.20 -7.94 -5.09
N LYS A 444 1.69 -7.97 -3.85
CA LYS A 444 1.12 -6.83 -3.12
C LYS A 444 1.71 -6.73 -1.71
N PRO A 445 1.68 -5.54 -1.08
CA PRO A 445 2.08 -5.37 0.31
C PRO A 445 1.27 -6.27 1.27
N LEU A 446 1.96 -7.05 2.11
CA LEU A 446 1.35 -7.98 3.06
C LEU A 446 0.98 -7.28 4.39
N LEU A 447 -0.13 -6.53 4.37
CA LEU A 447 -0.60 -5.74 5.51
C LEU A 447 -1.64 -6.46 6.39
N HIS A 448 -2.07 -7.66 6.00
CA HIS A 448 -3.05 -8.46 6.75
C HIS A 448 -2.66 -9.94 6.73
N PRO A 449 -2.77 -10.67 7.86
CA PRO A 449 -2.64 -12.13 7.87
C PRO A 449 -3.53 -12.87 6.86
N ASN A 450 -4.78 -12.44 6.65
CA ASN A 450 -5.68 -13.02 5.66
C ASN A 450 -5.28 -12.67 4.22
N ALA A 451 -4.67 -11.50 3.99
CA ALA A 451 -4.11 -11.16 2.68
C ALA A 451 -2.89 -12.03 2.35
N TYR A 452 -2.00 -12.26 3.33
CA TYR A 452 -0.91 -13.23 3.21
C TYR A 452 -1.44 -14.61 2.81
N PHE A 453 -2.47 -15.09 3.51
CA PHE A 453 -3.07 -16.38 3.21
C PHE A 453 -3.64 -16.43 1.79
N ALA A 454 -4.42 -15.44 1.38
CA ALA A 454 -5.00 -15.39 0.03
C ALA A 454 -3.94 -15.35 -1.07
N GLU A 455 -2.88 -14.54 -0.90
CA GLU A 455 -1.76 -14.46 -1.85
C GLU A 455 -1.01 -15.79 -1.94
N SER A 456 -0.75 -16.44 -0.80
CA SER A 456 -0.13 -17.77 -0.76
C SER A 456 -0.97 -18.79 -1.53
N ARG A 457 -2.29 -18.81 -1.29
CA ARG A 457 -3.21 -19.71 -1.97
C ARG A 457 -3.20 -19.48 -3.49
N ALA A 458 -3.20 -18.21 -3.92
CA ALA A 458 -3.16 -17.87 -5.34
C ALA A 458 -1.90 -18.41 -6.03
N ILE A 459 -0.72 -18.25 -5.41
CA ILE A 459 0.54 -18.78 -5.96
C ILE A 459 0.50 -20.31 -6.09
N LEU A 460 0.07 -20.99 -5.02
CA LEU A 460 0.06 -22.46 -5.01
C LEU A 460 -0.96 -23.06 -5.99
N THR A 461 -2.11 -22.40 -6.20
CA THR A 461 -3.09 -22.87 -7.19
C THR A 461 -2.69 -22.57 -8.63
N ASP A 462 -1.96 -21.48 -8.87
CA ASP A 462 -1.48 -21.12 -10.21
C ASP A 462 -0.35 -22.06 -10.68
N ASP A 463 0.47 -22.56 -9.77
CA ASP A 463 1.53 -23.53 -10.08
C ASP A 463 0.99 -24.95 -10.29
N ASP A 464 -0.03 -25.37 -9.53
CA ASP A 464 -0.73 -26.65 -9.74
C ASP A 464 -1.35 -26.75 -11.17
N GLY A 465 -1.72 -25.62 -11.79
CA GLY A 465 -2.25 -25.58 -13.15
C GLY A 465 -1.19 -25.79 -14.25
N LYS A 466 0.09 -25.52 -13.98
CA LYS A 466 1.18 -25.66 -14.95
C LYS A 466 1.82 -27.05 -14.97
N ASP A 467 1.71 -27.80 -13.89
CA ASP A 467 2.24 -29.16 -13.80
C ASP A 467 1.33 -30.23 -14.43
N VAL A 468 0.04 -29.93 -14.64
CA VAL A 468 -0.90 -30.83 -15.33
C VAL A 468 -0.63 -30.86 -16.84
N ASP A 469 -0.35 -29.70 -17.46
CA ASP A 469 -0.04 -29.60 -18.90
C ASP A 469 1.29 -30.28 -19.29
N ASN A 470 2.26 -30.37 -18.37
CA ASN A 470 3.55 -31.02 -18.62
C ASN A 470 3.51 -32.54 -18.46
N LYS A 471 2.50 -33.11 -17.77
CA LYS A 471 2.33 -34.56 -17.64
C LYS A 471 1.60 -35.21 -18.81
N GLU A 472 0.74 -34.48 -19.52
CA GLU A 472 0.05 -35.01 -20.72
C GLU A 472 0.97 -35.04 -21.97
N LYS A 473 2.06 -34.27 -22.00
CA LYS A 473 3.04 -34.29 -23.11
C LYS A 473 4.11 -35.37 -23.01
N PHE A 474 4.19 -36.12 -21.91
CA PHE A 474 5.22 -37.15 -21.70
C PHE A 474 4.75 -38.59 -21.92
N SER A 475 3.50 -38.78 -22.37
CA SER A 475 2.88 -40.11 -22.52
C SER A 475 2.59 -40.51 -23.97
N GLN A 476 3.36 -40.04 -24.96
CA GLN A 476 3.32 -40.57 -26.33
C GLN A 476 4.65 -40.32 -27.05
N SER A 477 5.66 -41.16 -26.81
CA SER A 477 6.81 -41.27 -27.72
C SER A 477 7.62 -42.55 -27.46
N THR A 478 7.24 -43.65 -28.09
CA THR A 478 8.18 -44.73 -28.44
C THR A 478 7.79 -45.36 -29.77
N VAL A 479 8.74 -45.33 -30.71
CA VAL A 479 9.05 -46.29 -31.80
C VAL A 479 9.27 -45.61 -33.17
N GLY A 480 10.54 -45.63 -33.63
CA GLY A 480 10.91 -46.17 -34.95
C GLY A 480 11.02 -45.25 -36.18
N THR A 481 12.21 -44.69 -36.37
CA THR A 481 12.97 -44.18 -37.55
C THR A 481 12.76 -44.91 -38.91
N PRO A 482 13.32 -44.47 -40.07
CA PRO A 482 13.28 -43.19 -40.82
C PRO A 482 12.88 -43.34 -42.32
N GLY A 483 12.61 -42.24 -43.05
CA GLY A 483 12.51 -42.30 -44.52
C GLY A 483 12.34 -40.97 -45.28
N SER A 484 13.45 -40.46 -45.85
CA SER A 484 13.63 -39.88 -47.20
C SER A 484 12.65 -38.84 -47.80
N LEU A 485 13.24 -37.66 -48.11
CA LEU A 485 13.15 -36.81 -49.32
C LEU A 485 11.80 -36.54 -50.03
N SER A 486 11.52 -35.24 -50.24
CA SER A 486 11.28 -34.59 -51.56
C SER A 486 10.03 -33.71 -51.70
N SER A 487 10.29 -32.42 -51.91
CA SER A 487 9.75 -31.52 -52.95
C SER A 487 8.24 -31.18 -53.09
N ARG A 488 8.00 -29.86 -53.02
CA ARG A 488 7.32 -28.99 -54.02
C ARG A 488 5.80 -29.07 -54.28
N ARG A 489 5.22 -27.85 -54.20
CA ARG A 489 4.20 -27.18 -55.06
C ARG A 489 2.75 -27.10 -54.58
N SER A 490 2.35 -25.84 -54.42
CA SER A 490 1.08 -25.15 -54.68
C SER A 490 0.09 -25.83 -55.65
N ASP A 491 -1.20 -25.89 -55.30
CA ASP A 491 -2.25 -25.01 -55.87
C ASP A 491 -3.68 -25.30 -55.33
N LYS A 492 -4.44 -24.20 -55.16
CA LYS A 492 -5.88 -23.97 -55.40
C LYS A 492 -7.01 -24.74 -54.67
N TYR A 493 -7.78 -23.93 -53.94
CA TYR A 493 -9.26 -23.85 -53.75
C TYR A 493 -10.15 -25.09 -53.94
N SER A 494 -11.03 -25.32 -52.94
CA SER A 494 -12.50 -25.28 -53.11
C SER A 494 -13.24 -25.37 -51.76
N THR A 495 -14.16 -24.44 -51.54
CA THR A 495 -15.21 -24.44 -50.51
C THR A 495 -16.31 -25.45 -50.87
N PRO A 496 -17.08 -25.95 -49.88
CA PRO A 496 -18.52 -26.02 -50.05
C PRO A 496 -19.31 -25.40 -48.89
N SER A 497 -20.41 -24.78 -49.30
CA SER A 497 -21.50 -24.19 -48.51
C SER A 497 -22.48 -25.25 -47.98
N GLY A 498 -23.19 -24.93 -46.89
CA GLY A 498 -24.34 -25.68 -46.38
C GLY A 498 -25.01 -24.96 -45.19
N ASN A 499 -26.04 -24.18 -45.49
CA ASN A 499 -26.86 -23.30 -44.63
C ASN A 499 -27.60 -23.98 -43.47
N THR A 500 -27.86 -23.23 -42.37
CA THR A 500 -29.24 -22.96 -41.90
C THR A 500 -29.31 -21.74 -40.96
N GLU A 501 -30.47 -21.07 -41.00
CA GLU A 501 -30.78 -19.68 -40.66
C GLU A 501 -31.07 -19.42 -39.17
N SER A 502 -30.89 -18.17 -38.72
CA SER A 502 -31.81 -17.53 -37.76
C SER A 502 -31.69 -16.01 -37.70
N PHE A 503 -32.83 -15.39 -37.41
CA PHE A 503 -33.28 -14.03 -37.71
C PHE A 503 -32.71 -12.93 -36.80
N GLY A 504 -32.72 -11.71 -37.34
CA GLY A 504 -32.18 -10.48 -36.75
C GLY A 504 -33.12 -9.69 -35.82
N THR A 505 -32.57 -8.63 -35.23
CA THR A 505 -33.26 -7.65 -34.38
C THR A 505 -33.04 -6.22 -34.91
N PRO A 506 -34.08 -5.35 -34.96
CA PRO A 506 -33.95 -3.98 -35.43
C PRO A 506 -33.99 -2.92 -34.32
N LYS A 507 -33.60 -1.70 -34.73
CA LYS A 507 -33.41 -0.44 -33.99
C LYS A 507 -34.71 0.41 -33.83
N ARG A 508 -34.79 1.12 -32.68
CA ARG A 508 -35.12 2.57 -32.44
C ARG A 508 -36.57 3.11 -32.61
N ASN A 509 -37.14 3.77 -31.57
CA ASN A 509 -37.55 5.21 -31.54
C ASN A 509 -38.33 5.68 -30.28
N ASP A 510 -38.26 7.01 -30.06
CA ASP A 510 -38.80 7.91 -29.03
C ASP A 510 -40.34 7.92 -28.77
N ARG A 511 -40.79 8.37 -27.55
CA ARG A 511 -41.53 9.64 -27.27
C ARG A 511 -42.44 9.68 -26.00
N TYR A 512 -42.42 10.84 -25.31
CA TYR A 512 -43.43 11.50 -24.41
C TYR A 512 -43.77 10.85 -23.03
N ALA A 513 -44.06 11.52 -21.90
CA ALA A 513 -44.40 12.90 -21.53
C ALA A 513 -44.15 13.18 -20.01
N THR A 514 -44.06 14.47 -19.64
CA THR A 514 -44.05 15.05 -18.27
C THR A 514 -45.47 15.11 -17.64
N PRO A 515 -45.65 15.43 -16.34
CA PRO A 515 -45.89 16.84 -15.99
C PRO A 515 -45.32 17.33 -14.63
N THR A 516 -44.96 18.61 -14.65
CA THR A 516 -44.71 19.56 -13.54
C THR A 516 -45.99 19.99 -12.81
N ARG A 517 -45.91 20.38 -11.52
CA ARG A 517 -46.64 21.56 -11.00
C ARG A 517 -46.09 22.10 -9.65
N ASN A 518 -45.82 23.41 -9.66
CA ASN A 518 -45.51 24.31 -8.53
C ASN A 518 -46.71 24.59 -7.61
N LYS A 519 -46.43 25.06 -6.38
CA LYS A 519 -46.89 26.32 -5.73
C LYS A 519 -46.94 26.15 -4.19
N ASP A 520 -46.09 26.87 -3.46
CA ASP A 520 -46.28 28.22 -2.88
C ASP A 520 -46.85 28.13 -1.44
N THR A 521 -46.09 28.75 -0.51
CA THR A 521 -46.53 29.63 0.60
C THR A 521 -47.44 29.04 1.71
N VAL A 522 -47.43 29.40 3.00
CA VAL A 522 -46.80 30.46 3.81
C VAL A 522 -47.11 30.18 5.31
N ASP A 523 -46.40 30.87 6.19
CA ASP A 523 -46.69 31.18 7.61
C ASP A 523 -46.39 30.21 8.77
N THR A 524 -45.41 30.66 9.57
CA THR A 524 -45.30 30.50 11.04
C THR A 524 -46.28 31.47 11.72
N PRO A 525 -46.70 31.30 12.99
CA PRO A 525 -45.89 31.86 14.09
C PRO A 525 -45.94 31.10 15.44
N LEU A 526 -44.98 31.49 16.28
CA LEU A 526 -44.74 31.16 17.69
C LEU A 526 -45.92 31.42 18.64
N SER A 527 -46.02 30.64 19.75
CA SER A 527 -46.21 31.18 21.11
C SER A 527 -46.00 30.13 22.22
N LYS A 528 -45.62 30.66 23.39
CA LYS A 528 -45.12 30.10 24.64
C LYS A 528 -46.15 29.41 25.56
N ASP A 529 -45.57 28.56 26.43
CA ASP A 529 -45.89 28.27 27.84
C ASP A 529 -47.30 27.84 28.28
N ARG A 530 -47.41 26.59 28.76
CA ARG A 530 -48.05 26.31 30.06
C ARG A 530 -47.67 24.94 30.65
N ARG A 531 -47.13 24.98 31.87
CA ARG A 531 -46.93 23.81 32.76
C ARG A 531 -48.27 23.16 33.12
N MET A 532 -48.35 21.84 33.05
CA MET A 532 -49.17 21.05 33.98
C MET A 532 -48.44 19.75 34.35
N SER A 533 -48.37 19.55 35.66
CA SER A 533 -47.79 18.44 36.39
C SER A 533 -48.65 17.18 36.32
N TYR A 534 -48.03 16.04 35.99
CA TYR A 534 -48.51 14.72 36.41
C TYR A 534 -47.32 13.85 36.84
N LEU A 535 -47.43 13.32 38.06
CA LEU A 535 -46.50 12.38 38.69
C LEU A 535 -46.99 10.94 38.49
N THR A 536 -46.02 10.03 38.23
CA THR A 536 -45.91 8.57 38.49
C THR A 536 -45.60 7.70 37.26
N PRO A 537 -44.90 6.54 37.37
CA PRO A 537 -44.00 6.03 38.42
C PRO A 537 -42.59 5.62 37.89
N LYS A 538 -41.66 5.42 38.84
CA LYS A 538 -40.24 5.04 38.65
C LYS A 538 -40.05 3.79 37.78
N ARG A 539 -39.30 3.92 36.68
CA ARG A 539 -38.59 2.81 36.03
C ARG A 539 -37.12 2.88 36.46
N ASN A 540 -36.62 1.82 37.11
CA ASN A 540 -35.21 1.65 37.41
C ASN A 540 -34.41 1.67 36.09
N LYS A 541 -33.65 2.74 35.86
CA LYS A 541 -32.62 2.78 34.83
C LYS A 541 -31.45 1.93 35.32
N MET A 542 -31.27 0.74 34.74
CA MET A 542 -29.98 0.05 34.82
C MET A 542 -28.94 0.95 34.16
N THR A 543 -27.90 1.30 34.92
CA THR A 543 -26.67 1.88 34.42
C THR A 543 -26.02 0.91 33.43
N PRO A 544 -25.55 1.37 32.25
CA PRO A 544 -24.83 0.51 31.34
C PRO A 544 -23.52 0.07 32.01
N VAL A 545 -23.40 -1.23 32.27
CA VAL A 545 -22.18 -1.83 32.82
C VAL A 545 -21.05 -1.64 31.80
N ASN A 546 -19.97 -1.03 32.25
CA ASN A 546 -18.75 -0.84 31.46
C ASN A 546 -18.02 -2.20 31.40
N ILE A 547 -18.21 -2.93 30.31
CA ILE A 547 -17.63 -4.27 30.07
C ILE A 547 -16.08 -4.26 30.04
N VAL A 548 -15.45 -3.07 29.98
CA VAL A 548 -13.98 -2.97 30.01
C VAL A 548 -13.39 -3.40 31.37
N GLU A 549 -14.12 -3.24 32.48
CA GLU A 549 -13.66 -3.68 33.80
C GLU A 549 -13.85 -5.18 34.07
N MET A 550 -14.66 -5.90 33.27
CA MET A 550 -14.90 -7.35 33.47
C MET A 550 -13.96 -8.26 32.65
N LEU A 551 -12.97 -7.69 31.97
CA LEU A 551 -12.03 -8.44 31.12
C LEU A 551 -10.60 -8.49 31.66
N ASN A 552 -10.36 -7.92 32.83
CA ASN A 552 -9.13 -8.07 33.58
C ASN A 552 -9.50 -8.71 34.92
N ASP A 553 -9.58 -10.03 34.99
CA ASP A 553 -9.30 -10.79 36.21
C ASP A 553 -9.25 -12.29 35.89
N ASP A 554 -8.07 -12.86 36.08
CA ASP A 554 -7.72 -14.27 35.94
C ASP A 554 -8.08 -15.06 37.23
N ASP A 555 -9.15 -14.68 37.94
CA ASP A 555 -9.53 -15.31 39.21
C ASP A 555 -11.01 -15.71 39.23
N PHE A 556 -11.32 -16.85 38.63
CA PHE A 556 -12.64 -17.49 38.74
C PHE A 556 -12.51 -18.99 39.00
N THR A 557 -11.65 -19.32 39.97
CA THR A 557 -11.40 -20.70 40.43
C THR A 557 -11.59 -20.95 41.93
N GLU A 558 -12.11 -20.00 42.71
CA GLU A 558 -12.26 -20.19 44.18
C GLU A 558 -13.68 -19.96 44.76
N PHE A 559 -14.75 -20.01 43.97
CA PHE A 559 -16.12 -19.82 44.51
C PHE A 559 -17.13 -20.88 44.06
N ILE A 560 -16.81 -22.17 44.16
CA ILE A 560 -17.81 -23.27 44.21
C ILE A 560 -17.26 -24.43 45.05
N ASP A 561 -17.08 -24.24 46.36
CA ASP A 561 -16.87 -25.37 47.29
C ASP A 561 -17.34 -25.09 48.74
N VAL A 562 -18.26 -24.14 48.93
CA VAL A 562 -18.91 -23.91 50.22
C VAL A 562 -20.41 -23.74 49.97
N ASP A 563 -21.22 -24.40 50.80
CA ASP A 563 -22.68 -24.44 50.81
C ASP A 563 -23.37 -25.55 49.99
N MET A 564 -23.07 -26.79 50.34
CA MET A 564 -24.09 -27.85 50.43
C MET A 564 -23.90 -28.69 51.69
N ASP A 565 -24.03 -28.03 52.84
CA ASP A 565 -24.46 -28.67 54.09
C ASP A 565 -25.41 -27.69 54.80
N GLN A 566 -26.53 -28.22 55.31
CA GLN A 566 -27.64 -27.54 56.01
C GLN A 566 -28.75 -26.96 55.12
N SER A 567 -29.74 -27.77 54.74
CA SER A 567 -31.05 -27.91 55.42
C SER A 567 -32.03 -28.74 54.60
#